data_AF-A0A0Q9Z009-F1
#
_entry.id   AF-A0A0Q9Z009-F1
#
_cell.length_a   1.000
_cell.length_b   1.000
_cell.length_c   1.000
_cell.angle_alpha   90.00
_cell.angle_beta   90.00
_cell.angle_gamma   90.00
#
_symmetry.space_group_name_H-M   'P 1'
#
loop_
_entity.id
_entity.type
_entity.pdbx_description
1 polymer ?
#
loop_
_entity_poly.entity_id
_entity_poly.type
_entity_poly.pdbx_seq_one_letter_code
_entity_poly.pdbx_strand_id
1 'polypeptide(L)'
;MQQGPLNEKTSIDDELWAEALAYLPPRDMVNFRLAGRTTNRSGIIRRYWQIKSEKQDEEIKFLLKSKSKLIDEYEYNSTNPSLVSGLFEEPLRDGDTELAELFEELSQIESDSTETGYLLKEKLLDDINMLIIQSCIKPLRNTLEINPHSITRFPRQLFEVIALQDYWKRLERLYLSHNKVRSLELNQCESLQYLECDNNRLELLNINQCTKLRYLKCQSNSLPSLNVENCRALSQVNCSNNKLTALAINGKNLAHLYCENNELSSLELDCPLLFSLRCANNNLVKLDLSKCPCIHSVLCDKDKMREFVSSASIEELEKFEATIVPWLMKERDSHQDIATVPSKSGRQYFSVMKRHK
;
A
#
# COMPACT_ATOMS: atom_id res chain seq x y z
N MET A 1 58.42 -16.77 22.51
CA MET A 1 57.66 -17.90 21.94
C MET A 1 56.20 -17.65 22.31
N GLN A 2 55.37 -17.16 21.38
CA GLN A 2 54.40 -17.95 20.59
C GLN A 2 53.53 -18.84 21.51
N GLN A 3 52.20 -18.77 21.58
CA GLN A 3 51.14 -18.23 20.71
C GLN A 3 49.93 -17.83 21.58
N GLY A 4 49.10 -16.89 21.12
CA GLY A 4 47.70 -16.75 21.57
C GLY A 4 46.81 -16.79 20.32
N PRO A 5 45.69 -17.54 20.32
CA PRO A 5 44.97 -17.83 19.09
C PRO A 5 44.25 -16.58 18.56
N LEU A 6 44.48 -16.29 17.28
CA LEU A 6 43.53 -15.60 16.43
C LEU A 6 42.19 -16.34 16.49
N ASN A 7 41.12 -15.64 16.85
CA ASN A 7 39.76 -15.78 16.29
C ASN A 7 38.74 -15.06 17.18
N GLU A 8 38.60 -13.75 17.01
CA GLU A 8 37.33 -13.08 17.32
C GLU A 8 36.69 -12.62 16.01
N LYS A 9 35.60 -13.31 15.67
CA LYS A 9 34.61 -13.14 14.60
C LYS A 9 34.45 -11.69 14.09
N THR A 10 35.38 -11.23 13.27
CA THR A 10 35.38 -9.90 12.66
C THR A 10 35.29 -10.01 11.13
N SER A 11 34.14 -10.45 10.64
CA SER A 11 33.69 -10.04 9.31
C SER A 11 32.19 -9.88 9.36
N ILE A 12 31.78 -8.70 9.83
CA ILE A 12 30.43 -8.23 9.52
C ILE A 12 30.37 -8.13 7.99
N ASP A 13 29.35 -8.71 7.37
CA ASP A 13 29.15 -8.65 5.93
C ASP A 13 29.11 -7.18 5.46
N ASP A 14 29.89 -6.87 4.41
CA ASP A 14 29.95 -5.53 3.82
C ASP A 14 28.62 -5.14 3.15
N GLU A 15 27.81 -6.13 2.73
CA GLU A 15 26.45 -5.90 2.22
C GLU A 15 25.47 -5.53 3.34
N LEU A 16 25.41 -6.31 4.42
CA LEU A 16 24.57 -6.01 5.59
C LEU A 16 24.94 -4.65 6.20
N TRP A 17 26.23 -4.30 6.14
CA TRP A 17 26.71 -3.01 6.61
C TRP A 17 26.27 -1.85 5.73
N ALA A 18 26.31 -2.01 4.41
CA ALA A 18 25.79 -1.01 3.49
C ALA A 18 24.28 -0.80 3.69
N GLU A 19 23.51 -1.88 3.91
CA GLU A 19 22.07 -1.80 4.20
C GLU A 19 21.78 -1.09 5.53
N ALA A 20 22.50 -1.45 6.59
CA ALA A 20 22.34 -0.83 7.92
C ALA A 20 22.67 0.67 7.89
N LEU A 21 23.67 1.10 7.11
CA LEU A 21 24.02 2.51 6.95
C LEU A 21 22.94 3.31 6.20
N ALA A 22 22.28 2.71 5.21
CA ALA A 22 21.19 3.37 4.47
C ALA A 22 19.96 3.65 5.34
N TYR A 23 19.80 2.90 6.45
CA TYR A 23 18.72 3.06 7.42
C TYR A 23 19.02 4.08 8.54
N LEU A 24 20.24 4.62 8.62
CA LEU A 24 20.60 5.59 9.66
C LEU A 24 19.93 6.96 9.40
N PRO A 25 19.46 7.65 10.45
CA PRO A 25 19.02 9.04 10.33
C PRO A 25 20.12 9.91 9.70
N PRO A 26 19.78 10.97 8.93
CA PRO A 26 20.76 11.85 8.28
C PRO A 26 21.81 12.42 9.24
N ARG A 27 21.43 12.67 10.51
CA ARG A 27 22.34 13.13 11.57
C ARG A 27 23.45 12.13 11.88
N ASP A 28 23.12 10.84 11.93
CA ASP A 28 24.06 9.76 12.22
C ASP A 28 24.92 9.47 10.99
N MET A 29 24.37 9.59 9.78
CA MET A 29 25.15 9.55 8.53
C MET A 29 26.21 10.66 8.44
N VAL A 30 25.88 11.88 8.86
CA VAL A 30 26.81 13.03 8.85
C VAL A 30 27.93 12.83 9.88
N ASN A 31 27.58 12.41 11.10
CA ASN A 31 28.57 12.05 12.13
C ASN A 31 29.50 10.92 11.64
N PHE A 32 28.97 9.98 10.85
CA PHE A 32 29.73 8.87 10.28
C PHE A 32 30.73 9.32 9.20
N ARG A 33 30.31 10.19 8.25
CA ARG A 33 31.19 10.75 7.21
C ARG A 33 32.35 11.56 7.78
N LEU A 34 32.14 12.21 8.93
CA LEU A 34 33.15 13.04 9.59
C LEU A 34 34.15 12.23 10.45
N ALA A 35 33.80 11.03 10.92
CA ALA A 35 34.58 10.28 11.90
C ALA A 35 35.68 9.36 11.34
N GLY A 36 35.68 9.05 10.03
CA GLY A 36 36.78 8.39 9.32
C GLY A 36 37.21 6.97 9.76
N ARG A 37 36.77 6.42 10.91
CA ARG A 37 37.05 5.05 11.39
C ARG A 37 35.97 4.48 12.32
N THR A 38 35.51 3.27 12.00
CA THR A 38 35.12 2.13 12.87
C THR A 38 34.49 2.35 14.27
N THR A 39 33.76 3.42 14.58
CA THR A 39 33.44 3.64 16.01
C THR A 39 32.37 2.74 16.63
N ASN A 40 31.47 2.07 15.89
CA ASN A 40 30.67 0.95 16.45
C ASN A 40 29.91 0.13 15.38
N ARG A 41 30.62 -0.57 14.48
CA ARG A 41 29.97 -1.36 13.41
C ARG A 41 28.92 -2.33 13.98
N SER A 42 29.31 -3.05 15.03
CA SER A 42 28.46 -4.02 15.73
C SER A 42 27.25 -3.38 16.43
N GLY A 43 27.40 -2.20 17.03
CA GLY A 43 26.31 -1.49 17.71
C GLY A 43 25.29 -0.89 16.74
N ILE A 44 25.72 -0.40 15.58
CA ILE A 44 24.82 0.07 14.51
C ILE A 44 24.02 -1.10 13.94
N ILE A 45 24.66 -2.24 13.67
CA ILE A 45 23.96 -3.45 13.22
C ILE A 45 23.00 -3.96 14.28
N ARG A 46 23.38 -3.95 15.57
CA ARG A 46 22.46 -4.30 16.65
C ARG A 46 21.24 -3.37 16.66
N ARG A 47 21.43 -2.05 16.48
CA ARG A 47 20.33 -1.09 16.43
C ARG A 47 19.45 -1.28 15.18
N TYR A 48 20.05 -1.59 14.04
CA TYR A 48 19.35 -1.95 12.80
C TYR A 48 18.42 -3.16 13.02
N TRP A 49 18.94 -4.25 13.58
CA TRP A 49 18.15 -5.43 13.91
C TRP A 49 17.06 -5.13 14.95
N GLN A 50 17.33 -4.28 15.94
CA GLN A 50 16.34 -3.89 16.93
C GLN A 50 15.14 -3.17 16.28
N ILE A 51 15.38 -2.20 15.38
CA ILE A 51 14.32 -1.49 14.67
C ILE A 51 13.51 -2.44 13.77
N LYS A 52 14.20 -3.35 13.09
CA LYS A 52 13.56 -4.37 12.25
C LYS A 52 12.70 -5.33 13.07
N SER A 53 13.18 -5.77 14.23
CA SER A 53 12.42 -6.59 15.18
C SER A 53 11.20 -5.84 15.73
N GLU A 54 11.33 -4.57 16.14
CA GLU A 54 10.20 -3.76 16.61
C GLU A 54 9.07 -3.69 15.56
N LYS A 55 9.43 -3.56 14.26
CA LYS A 55 8.47 -3.58 13.16
C LYS A 55 7.78 -4.94 12.96
N GLN A 56 8.48 -6.05 13.19
CA GLN A 56 7.91 -7.41 13.16
C GLN A 56 6.99 -7.65 14.36
N ASP A 57 7.37 -7.17 15.54
CA ASP A 57 6.57 -7.37 16.76
C ASP A 57 5.18 -6.71 16.64
N GLU A 58 5.06 -5.59 15.92
CA GLU A 58 3.75 -5.02 15.57
C GLU A 58 2.90 -5.93 14.67
N GLU A 59 3.53 -6.60 13.71
CA GLU A 59 2.86 -7.53 12.80
C GLU A 59 2.41 -8.78 13.55
N ILE A 60 3.27 -9.33 14.42
CA ILE A 60 2.99 -10.48 15.25
C ILE A 60 1.80 -10.20 16.16
N LYS A 61 1.81 -9.07 16.89
CA LYS A 61 0.69 -8.66 17.75
C LYS A 61 -0.61 -8.50 16.98
N PHE A 62 -0.54 -7.97 15.77
CA PHE A 62 -1.70 -7.82 14.90
C PHE A 62 -2.29 -9.18 14.50
N LEU A 63 -1.46 -10.12 14.04
CA LEU A 63 -1.91 -11.46 13.63
C LEU A 63 -2.40 -12.27 14.83
N LEU A 64 -1.67 -12.25 15.96
CA LEU A 64 -2.07 -12.95 17.19
C LEU A 64 -3.40 -12.44 17.74
N LYS A 65 -3.67 -11.13 17.66
CA LYS A 65 -4.98 -10.56 18.05
C LYS A 65 -6.12 -11.09 17.18
N SER A 66 -5.83 -11.43 15.92
CA SER A 66 -6.79 -11.96 14.96
C SER A 66 -6.77 -13.50 14.85
N LYS A 67 -5.93 -14.21 15.64
CA LYS A 67 -5.67 -15.66 15.51
C LYS A 67 -6.94 -16.51 15.36
N SER A 68 -7.88 -16.43 16.30
CA SER A 68 -9.12 -17.22 16.28
C SER A 68 -9.92 -16.99 15.00
N LYS A 69 -10.13 -15.71 14.64
CA LYS A 69 -10.87 -15.34 13.44
C LYS A 69 -10.18 -15.86 12.18
N LEU A 70 -8.85 -15.80 12.12
CA LEU A 70 -8.09 -16.23 10.96
C LEU A 70 -8.10 -17.75 10.78
N ILE A 71 -8.06 -18.49 11.88
CA ILE A 71 -8.21 -19.95 11.87
C ILE A 71 -9.61 -20.31 11.35
N ASP A 72 -10.66 -19.70 11.89
CA ASP A 72 -12.05 -19.93 11.44
C ASP A 72 -12.24 -19.60 9.94
N GLU A 73 -11.66 -18.48 9.47
CA GLU A 73 -11.70 -18.08 8.06
C GLU A 73 -10.95 -19.04 7.14
N TYR A 74 -9.77 -19.50 7.58
CA TYR A 74 -8.96 -20.47 6.84
C TYR A 74 -9.69 -21.81 6.71
N GLU A 75 -10.28 -22.29 7.81
CA GLU A 75 -11.05 -23.54 7.88
C GLU A 75 -12.30 -23.48 6.99
N TYR A 76 -13.02 -22.36 7.00
CA TYR A 76 -14.16 -22.15 6.09
C TYR A 76 -13.74 -22.20 4.61
N ASN A 77 -12.58 -21.64 4.27
CA ASN A 77 -12.08 -21.63 2.89
C ASN A 77 -11.57 -23.00 2.44
N SER A 78 -10.90 -23.75 3.33
CA SER A 78 -10.32 -25.07 3.04
C SER A 78 -11.38 -26.17 2.89
N THR A 79 -12.44 -26.13 3.71
CA THR A 79 -13.51 -27.15 3.75
C THR A 79 -14.55 -27.02 2.63
N ASN A 80 -14.50 -25.96 1.81
CA ASN A 80 -15.48 -25.71 0.76
C ASN A 80 -14.86 -25.95 -0.65
N PRO A 81 -14.82 -27.21 -1.16
CA PRO A 81 -14.08 -27.59 -2.37
C PRO A 81 -14.59 -26.94 -3.68
N SER A 82 -15.76 -26.30 -3.67
CA SER A 82 -16.21 -25.43 -4.77
C SER A 82 -15.30 -24.20 -4.97
N LEU A 83 -14.44 -23.90 -3.98
CA LEU A 83 -13.49 -22.80 -3.96
C LEU A 83 -12.04 -23.26 -4.18
N VAL A 84 -11.65 -24.46 -3.79
CA VAL A 84 -10.24 -24.93 -3.80
C VAL A 84 -9.96 -26.01 -4.87
N SER A 85 -10.98 -26.66 -5.45
CA SER A 85 -10.74 -27.76 -6.39
C SER A 85 -10.13 -27.26 -7.71
N GLY A 86 -8.90 -27.71 -7.99
CA GLY A 86 -8.29 -27.62 -9.32
C GLY A 86 -6.80 -27.25 -9.37
N LEU A 87 -6.18 -26.76 -8.28
CA LEU A 87 -4.75 -26.38 -8.28
C LEU A 87 -3.85 -27.25 -7.41
N PHE A 88 -4.41 -27.97 -6.44
CA PHE A 88 -3.65 -28.81 -5.53
C PHE A 88 -4.16 -30.26 -5.68
N GLU A 89 -3.27 -31.18 -6.09
CA GLU A 89 -3.59 -32.60 -6.33
C GLU A 89 -3.86 -33.38 -5.03
N GLU A 90 -3.50 -32.81 -3.88
CA GLU A 90 -3.83 -33.36 -2.56
C GLU A 90 -4.80 -32.43 -1.84
N PRO A 91 -5.83 -32.95 -1.12
CA PRO A 91 -6.51 -32.15 -0.12
C PRO A 91 -5.44 -31.62 0.84
N LEU A 92 -5.47 -30.31 1.12
CA LEU A 92 -4.61 -29.69 2.15
C LEU A 92 -4.64 -30.63 3.37
N ARG A 93 -3.48 -31.23 3.71
CA ARG A 93 -3.30 -32.05 4.93
C ARG A 93 -3.94 -31.31 6.09
N ASP A 94 -4.74 -31.97 6.94
CA ASP A 94 -5.45 -31.40 8.12
C ASP A 94 -5.09 -29.93 8.36
N GLY A 95 -5.70 -29.04 7.55
CA GLY A 95 -5.22 -27.66 7.41
C GLY A 95 -5.32 -26.89 8.72
N ASP A 96 -6.21 -27.36 9.59
CA ASP A 96 -6.51 -26.85 10.92
C ASP A 96 -5.27 -26.93 11.83
N THR A 97 -4.45 -27.98 11.68
CA THR A 97 -3.20 -28.15 12.44
C THR A 97 -2.09 -27.22 11.95
N GLU A 98 -1.91 -27.06 10.65
CA GLU A 98 -0.73 -26.35 10.12
C GLU A 98 -0.74 -24.85 10.45
N LEU A 99 -1.86 -24.16 10.20
CA LEU A 99 -1.94 -22.73 10.51
C LEU A 99 -1.92 -22.49 12.03
N ALA A 100 -2.59 -23.33 12.81
CA ALA A 100 -2.60 -23.23 14.27
C ALA A 100 -1.21 -23.49 14.89
N GLU A 101 -0.46 -24.45 14.36
CA GLU A 101 0.92 -24.75 14.76
C GLU A 101 1.85 -23.57 14.49
N LEU A 102 1.78 -22.96 13.30
CA LEU A 102 2.58 -21.76 12.97
C LEU A 102 2.26 -20.58 13.89
N PHE A 103 1.00 -20.36 14.22
CA PHE A 103 0.60 -19.33 15.18
C PHE A 103 1.12 -19.61 16.59
N GLU A 104 1.18 -20.88 16.99
CA GLU A 104 1.73 -21.28 18.29
C GLU A 104 3.24 -21.07 18.33
N GLU A 105 3.97 -21.48 17.29
CA GLU A 105 5.40 -21.24 17.15
C GLU A 105 5.71 -19.74 17.17
N LEU A 106 4.93 -18.92 16.45
CA LEU A 106 5.08 -17.47 16.43
C LEU A 106 4.90 -16.84 17.82
N SER A 107 3.96 -17.37 18.62
CA SER A 107 3.72 -16.89 19.98
C SER A 107 4.87 -17.20 20.94
N GLN A 108 5.56 -18.33 20.77
CA GLN A 108 6.67 -18.74 21.62
C GLN A 108 7.93 -17.90 21.37
N ILE A 109 8.11 -17.41 20.15
CA ILE A 109 9.30 -16.64 19.76
C ILE A 109 9.06 -15.12 19.73
N GLU A 110 7.87 -14.63 20.09
CA GLU A 110 7.52 -13.20 20.02
C GLU A 110 8.53 -12.32 20.78
N SER A 111 9.05 -12.79 21.92
CA SER A 111 10.02 -12.04 22.73
C SER A 111 11.48 -12.17 22.30
N ASP A 112 11.78 -13.03 21.31
CA ASP A 112 13.15 -13.26 20.84
C ASP A 112 13.62 -12.07 19.99
N SER A 113 14.68 -11.41 20.45
CA SER A 113 15.32 -10.25 19.81
C SER A 113 16.70 -10.58 19.23
N THR A 114 17.06 -11.86 19.17
CA THR A 114 18.27 -12.33 18.50
C THR A 114 18.12 -12.26 16.98
N GLU A 115 19.24 -12.24 16.24
CA GLU A 115 19.25 -12.29 14.78
C GLU A 115 18.56 -13.57 14.26
N THR A 116 18.81 -14.71 14.91
CA THR A 116 18.13 -15.97 14.62
C THR A 116 16.63 -15.89 14.87
N GLY A 117 16.21 -15.24 15.96
CA GLY A 117 14.80 -14.99 16.26
C GLY A 117 14.13 -14.11 15.21
N TYR A 118 14.80 -13.04 14.77
CA TYR A 118 14.31 -12.17 13.69
C TYR A 118 14.07 -12.94 12.37
N LEU A 119 15.05 -13.73 11.94
CA LEU A 119 14.95 -14.52 10.70
C LEU A 119 13.85 -15.57 10.79
N LEU A 120 13.70 -16.21 11.95
CA LEU A 120 12.63 -17.17 12.19
C LEU A 120 11.25 -16.50 12.19
N LYS A 121 11.09 -15.36 12.86
CA LYS A 121 9.86 -14.54 12.81
C LYS A 121 9.53 -14.13 11.38
N GLU A 122 10.53 -13.74 10.60
CA GLU A 122 10.34 -13.35 9.20
C GLU A 122 9.74 -14.49 8.39
N LYS A 123 10.33 -15.69 8.53
CA LYS A 123 9.86 -16.91 7.88
C LYS A 123 8.44 -17.26 8.32
N LEU A 124 8.15 -17.31 9.63
CA LEU A 124 6.82 -17.65 10.13
C LEU A 124 5.75 -16.66 9.69
N LEU A 125 6.07 -15.36 9.68
CA LEU A 125 5.16 -14.34 9.15
C LEU A 125 4.87 -14.58 7.67
N ASP A 126 5.89 -14.88 6.86
CA ASP A 126 5.70 -15.18 5.44
C ASP A 126 4.86 -16.47 5.26
N ASP A 127 5.17 -17.54 6.00
CA ASP A 127 4.45 -18.81 5.94
C ASP A 127 2.96 -18.65 6.32
N ILE A 128 2.66 -17.92 7.40
CA ILE A 128 1.27 -17.62 7.82
C ILE A 128 0.54 -16.81 6.73
N ASN A 129 1.15 -15.74 6.22
CA ASN A 129 0.53 -14.92 5.17
C ASN A 129 0.34 -15.73 3.87
N MET A 130 1.27 -16.61 3.52
CA MET A 130 1.17 -17.51 2.38
C MET A 130 -0.04 -18.43 2.51
N LEU A 131 -0.20 -19.13 3.64
CA LEU A 131 -1.34 -20.03 3.85
C LEU A 131 -2.68 -19.29 3.79
N ILE A 132 -2.77 -18.12 4.44
CA ILE A 132 -3.98 -17.30 4.42
C ILE A 132 -4.34 -16.91 2.97
N ILE A 133 -3.37 -16.39 2.21
CA ILE A 133 -3.62 -15.97 0.83
C ILE A 133 -3.97 -17.17 -0.06
N GLN A 134 -3.26 -18.31 0.09
CA GLN A 134 -3.54 -19.53 -0.66
C GLN A 134 -4.96 -20.05 -0.39
N SER A 135 -5.44 -19.97 0.86
CA SER A 135 -6.82 -20.34 1.20
C SER A 135 -7.86 -19.47 0.46
N CYS A 136 -7.53 -18.22 0.14
CA CYS A 136 -8.41 -17.32 -0.60
C CYS A 136 -8.40 -17.57 -2.12
N ILE A 137 -7.41 -18.31 -2.64
CA ILE A 137 -7.26 -18.54 -4.08
C ILE A 137 -8.33 -19.52 -4.57
N LYS A 138 -9.07 -19.07 -5.59
CA LYS A 138 -10.12 -19.84 -6.25
C LYS A 138 -9.71 -20.14 -7.69
N PRO A 139 -9.28 -21.37 -8.04
CA PRO A 139 -8.68 -21.70 -9.34
C PRO A 139 -9.46 -21.23 -10.57
N LEU A 140 -10.78 -21.35 -10.51
CA LEU A 140 -11.69 -21.03 -11.61
C LEU A 140 -12.10 -19.56 -11.66
N ARG A 141 -11.74 -18.76 -10.65
CA ARG A 141 -12.04 -17.33 -10.59
C ARG A 141 -10.82 -16.51 -10.97
N ASN A 142 -11.06 -15.36 -11.59
CA ASN A 142 -10.05 -14.35 -11.89
C ASN A 142 -10.08 -13.20 -10.86
N THR A 143 -10.66 -13.47 -9.69
CA THR A 143 -10.74 -12.54 -8.57
C THR A 143 -10.09 -13.17 -7.36
N LEU A 144 -9.18 -12.44 -6.73
CA LEU A 144 -8.61 -12.73 -5.42
C LEU A 144 -9.13 -11.68 -4.44
N GLU A 145 -9.82 -12.15 -3.41
CA GLU A 145 -10.33 -11.31 -2.34
C GLU A 145 -9.70 -11.79 -1.03
N ILE A 146 -8.89 -10.93 -0.44
CA ILE A 146 -8.26 -11.16 0.85
C ILE A 146 -9.08 -10.43 1.90
N ASN A 147 -9.45 -11.18 2.94
CA ASN A 147 -10.27 -10.64 4.01
C ASN A 147 -9.59 -9.43 4.69
N PRO A 148 -10.37 -8.42 5.10
CA PRO A 148 -9.88 -7.32 5.92
C PRO A 148 -9.29 -7.82 7.24
N HIS A 149 -8.17 -7.21 7.61
CA HIS A 149 -7.45 -7.47 8.85
C HIS A 149 -6.85 -8.89 8.98
N SER A 150 -6.57 -9.54 7.86
CA SER A 150 -6.13 -10.93 7.83
C SER A 150 -4.66 -11.12 7.49
N ILE A 151 -4.02 -10.15 6.84
CA ILE A 151 -2.61 -10.27 6.43
C ILE A 151 -1.78 -9.03 6.81
N THR A 152 -0.49 -9.27 7.02
CA THR A 152 0.53 -8.22 7.22
C THR A 152 1.48 -8.10 6.04
N ARG A 153 1.54 -9.12 5.17
CA ARG A 153 2.49 -9.19 4.05
C ARG A 153 1.83 -9.82 2.84
N PHE A 154 2.35 -9.48 1.66
CA PHE A 154 2.08 -10.20 0.42
C PHE A 154 3.40 -10.81 -0.08
N PRO A 155 3.73 -12.04 0.34
CA PRO A 155 5.05 -12.62 0.12
C PRO A 155 5.35 -12.80 -1.37
N ARG A 156 6.56 -12.45 -1.81
CA ARG A 156 6.97 -12.60 -3.22
C ARG A 156 7.06 -14.06 -3.65
N GLN A 157 7.37 -14.93 -2.70
CA GLN A 157 7.46 -16.38 -2.84
C GLN A 157 6.15 -16.98 -3.39
N LEU A 158 5.01 -16.31 -3.17
CA LEU A 158 3.72 -16.71 -3.73
C LEU A 158 3.71 -16.74 -5.26
N PHE A 159 4.48 -15.86 -5.89
CA PHE A 159 4.65 -15.80 -7.35
C PHE A 159 5.64 -16.85 -7.89
N GLU A 160 6.40 -17.52 -7.02
CA GLU A 160 7.33 -18.59 -7.37
C GLU A 160 6.65 -19.97 -7.33
N VAL A 161 5.50 -20.08 -6.67
CA VAL A 161 4.70 -21.31 -6.61
C VAL A 161 4.24 -21.69 -8.02
N ILE A 162 4.81 -22.77 -8.56
CA ILE A 162 4.59 -23.25 -9.93
C ILE A 162 3.10 -23.42 -10.24
N ALA A 163 2.35 -24.02 -9.31
CA ALA A 163 0.91 -24.25 -9.47
C ALA A 163 0.09 -22.95 -9.62
N LEU A 164 0.59 -21.80 -9.14
CA LEU A 164 -0.12 -20.52 -9.17
C LEU A 164 0.28 -19.60 -10.32
N GLN A 165 1.31 -19.95 -11.12
CA GLN A 165 1.81 -19.07 -12.17
C GLN A 165 0.74 -18.67 -13.20
N ASP A 166 -0.09 -19.63 -13.63
CA ASP A 166 -1.18 -19.36 -14.57
C ASP A 166 -2.34 -18.60 -13.92
N TYR A 167 -2.55 -18.79 -12.62
CA TYR A 167 -3.54 -18.03 -11.85
C TYR A 167 -3.20 -16.53 -11.86
N TRP A 168 -1.95 -16.17 -11.53
CA TRP A 168 -1.50 -14.76 -11.49
C TRP A 168 -1.63 -14.06 -12.84
N LYS A 169 -1.27 -14.76 -13.94
CA LYS A 169 -1.39 -14.22 -15.31
C LYS A 169 -2.83 -13.92 -15.73
N ARG A 170 -3.80 -14.66 -15.17
CA ARG A 170 -5.22 -14.51 -15.48
C ARG A 170 -5.99 -13.69 -14.44
N LEU A 171 -5.36 -13.33 -13.33
CA LEU A 171 -5.99 -12.52 -12.29
C LEU A 171 -6.42 -11.16 -12.87
N GLU A 172 -7.71 -10.84 -12.74
CA GLU A 172 -8.31 -9.60 -13.20
C GLU A 172 -8.64 -8.64 -12.07
N ARG A 173 -8.95 -9.17 -10.88
CA ARG A 173 -9.38 -8.35 -9.73
C ARG A 173 -8.65 -8.79 -8.47
N LEU A 174 -8.04 -7.84 -7.78
CA LEU A 174 -7.39 -8.06 -6.49
C LEU A 174 -7.98 -7.09 -5.46
N TYR A 175 -8.55 -7.65 -4.40
CA TYR A 175 -9.06 -6.92 -3.24
C TYR A 175 -8.20 -7.27 -2.02
N LEU A 176 -7.53 -6.26 -1.48
CA LEU A 176 -6.53 -6.35 -0.41
C LEU A 176 -6.75 -5.30 0.68
N SER A 177 -7.89 -4.60 0.66
CA SER A 177 -8.12 -3.41 1.49
C SER A 177 -8.14 -3.74 2.99
N HIS A 178 -7.83 -2.74 3.82
CA HIS A 178 -7.88 -2.84 5.29
C HIS A 178 -6.97 -3.91 5.90
N ASN A 179 -5.76 -4.07 5.34
CA ASN A 179 -4.73 -4.96 5.86
C ASN A 179 -3.52 -4.16 6.40
N LYS A 180 -2.38 -4.81 6.62
CA LYS A 180 -1.14 -4.16 7.11
C LYS A 180 0.05 -4.29 6.15
N VAL A 181 -0.23 -4.56 4.88
CA VAL A 181 0.79 -4.78 3.84
C VAL A 181 1.64 -3.53 3.62
N ARG A 182 2.97 -3.70 3.64
CA ARG A 182 3.95 -2.61 3.43
C ARG A 182 4.51 -2.54 2.00
N SER A 183 4.58 -3.66 1.30
CA SER A 183 5.05 -3.73 -0.09
C SER A 183 4.11 -4.61 -0.88
N LEU A 184 3.71 -4.16 -2.07
CA LEU A 184 2.91 -4.93 -3.01
C LEU A 184 3.50 -4.85 -4.41
N GLU A 185 3.86 -5.99 -4.96
CA GLU A 185 4.52 -6.09 -6.26
C GLU A 185 3.80 -7.09 -7.14
N LEU A 186 3.15 -6.59 -8.19
CA LEU A 186 2.23 -7.37 -9.03
C LEU A 186 2.81 -7.58 -10.43
N ASN A 187 4.12 -7.84 -10.50
CA ASN A 187 4.86 -7.95 -11.77
C ASN A 187 4.37 -9.10 -12.66
N GLN A 188 3.71 -10.12 -12.11
CA GLN A 188 3.17 -11.25 -12.87
C GLN A 188 1.67 -11.13 -13.19
N CYS A 189 1.01 -10.06 -12.74
CA CYS A 189 -0.44 -9.86 -12.88
C CYS A 189 -0.78 -9.00 -14.10
N GLU A 190 -0.38 -9.44 -15.30
CA GLU A 190 -0.54 -8.67 -16.55
C GLU A 190 -2.00 -8.43 -16.96
N SER A 191 -2.90 -9.33 -16.55
CA SER A 191 -4.33 -9.24 -16.85
C SER A 191 -5.14 -8.44 -15.82
N LEU A 192 -4.48 -7.89 -14.79
CA LEU A 192 -5.15 -7.18 -13.71
C LEU A 192 -5.85 -5.92 -14.24
N GLN A 193 -7.14 -5.82 -13.96
CA GLN A 193 -8.02 -4.72 -14.37
C GLN A 193 -8.47 -3.88 -13.17
N TYR A 194 -8.59 -4.49 -11.99
CA TYR A 194 -9.08 -3.87 -10.77
C TYR A 194 -8.13 -4.16 -9.60
N LEU A 195 -7.60 -3.11 -8.98
CA LEU A 195 -6.80 -3.21 -7.76
C LEU A 195 -7.38 -2.34 -6.66
N GLU A 196 -7.79 -2.99 -5.57
CA GLU A 196 -8.14 -2.40 -4.29
C GLU A 196 -7.10 -2.79 -3.25
N CYS A 197 -6.27 -1.84 -2.84
CA CYS A 197 -5.23 -2.02 -1.82
C CYS A 197 -5.20 -0.84 -0.85
N ASP A 198 -6.36 -0.22 -0.63
CA ASP A 198 -6.50 0.91 0.27
C ASP A 198 -6.47 0.51 1.75
N ASN A 199 -6.25 1.49 2.63
CA ASN A 199 -6.18 1.29 4.08
C ASN A 199 -5.16 0.22 4.50
N ASN A 200 -3.98 0.26 3.88
CA ASN A 200 -2.82 -0.58 4.20
C ASN A 200 -1.69 0.29 4.77
N ARG A 201 -0.45 -0.22 4.75
CA ARG A 201 0.76 0.51 5.14
C ARG A 201 1.75 0.58 3.98
N LEU A 202 1.25 0.59 2.73
CA LEU A 202 2.10 0.48 1.54
C LEU A 202 3.08 1.66 1.48
N GLU A 203 4.36 1.32 1.50
CA GLU A 203 5.49 2.20 1.19
C GLU A 203 5.96 1.97 -0.25
N LEU A 204 5.68 0.78 -0.80
CA LEU A 204 5.97 0.41 -2.18
C LEU A 204 4.74 -0.24 -2.84
N LEU A 205 4.38 0.25 -4.02
CA LEU A 205 3.41 -0.36 -4.92
C LEU A 205 4.01 -0.44 -6.32
N ASN A 206 4.28 -1.65 -6.79
CA ASN A 206 4.77 -1.89 -8.15
C ASN A 206 3.70 -2.58 -8.99
N ILE A 207 3.17 -1.82 -9.94
CA ILE A 207 2.12 -2.23 -10.89
C ILE A 207 2.57 -2.03 -12.34
N ASN A 208 3.89 -1.98 -12.58
CA ASN A 208 4.45 -1.64 -13.89
C ASN A 208 4.06 -2.61 -15.01
N GLN A 209 3.73 -3.86 -14.66
CA GLN A 209 3.30 -4.90 -15.62
C GLN A 209 1.78 -5.00 -15.74
N CYS A 210 1.01 -4.30 -14.90
CA CYS A 210 -0.46 -4.31 -14.92
C CYS A 210 -1.01 -3.40 -16.04
N THR A 211 -0.62 -3.67 -17.29
CA THR A 211 -0.92 -2.80 -18.45
C THR A 211 -2.41 -2.66 -18.76
N LYS A 212 -3.22 -3.64 -18.34
CA LYS A 212 -4.69 -3.65 -18.47
C LYS A 212 -5.42 -3.01 -17.29
N LEU A 213 -4.72 -2.45 -16.31
CA LEU A 213 -5.33 -1.88 -15.11
C LEU A 213 -6.22 -0.69 -15.47
N ARG A 214 -7.50 -0.79 -15.13
CA ARG A 214 -8.53 0.24 -15.36
C ARG A 214 -8.83 1.03 -14.10
N TYR A 215 -8.77 0.35 -12.97
CA TYR A 215 -9.19 0.87 -11.69
C TYR A 215 -8.12 0.63 -10.62
N LEU A 216 -7.71 1.71 -9.96
CA LEU A 216 -6.74 1.67 -8.87
C LEU A 216 -7.29 2.44 -7.66
N LYS A 217 -7.49 1.74 -6.54
CA LYS A 217 -7.71 2.30 -5.20
C LYS A 217 -6.50 1.94 -4.33
N CYS A 218 -5.69 2.93 -4.01
CA CYS A 218 -4.55 2.81 -3.10
C CYS A 218 -4.56 3.90 -2.02
N GLN A 219 -5.73 4.48 -1.72
CA GLN A 219 -5.86 5.53 -0.71
C GLN A 219 -5.51 5.04 0.70
N SER A 220 -5.16 5.98 1.58
CA SER A 220 -4.81 5.69 2.99
C SER A 220 -3.66 4.70 3.11
N ASN A 221 -2.53 5.05 2.49
CA ASN A 221 -1.26 4.32 2.56
C ASN A 221 -0.12 5.30 2.89
N SER A 222 1.14 4.90 2.71
CA SER A 222 2.32 5.75 2.94
C SER A 222 3.20 5.85 1.70
N LEU A 223 2.60 5.81 0.51
CA LEU A 223 3.34 5.81 -0.75
C LEU A 223 4.04 7.16 -0.95
N PRO A 224 5.39 7.19 -1.10
CA PRO A 224 6.13 8.40 -1.42
C PRO A 224 6.07 8.74 -2.91
N SER A 225 5.81 7.73 -3.75
CA SER A 225 5.65 7.85 -5.19
C SER A 225 4.66 6.81 -5.71
N LEU A 226 4.02 7.10 -6.85
CA LEU A 226 3.13 6.17 -7.53
C LEU A 226 3.46 6.21 -9.03
N ASN A 227 4.04 5.13 -9.55
CA ASN A 227 4.27 4.98 -10.98
C ASN A 227 3.09 4.24 -11.63
N VAL A 228 2.44 4.93 -12.57
CA VAL A 228 1.32 4.40 -13.35
C VAL A 228 1.57 4.52 -14.85
N GLU A 229 2.81 4.81 -15.29
CA GLU A 229 3.14 5.08 -16.69
C GLU A 229 2.60 4.01 -17.65
N ASN A 230 2.89 2.74 -17.35
CA ASN A 230 2.48 1.59 -18.17
C ASN A 230 1.00 1.22 -18.05
N CYS A 231 0.29 1.73 -17.04
CA CYS A 231 -1.14 1.49 -16.83
C CYS A 231 -1.95 2.44 -17.75
N ARG A 232 -1.90 2.20 -19.06
CA ARG A 232 -2.51 3.08 -20.08
C ARG A 232 -4.04 2.98 -20.13
N ALA A 233 -4.60 1.86 -19.66
CA ALA A 233 -6.03 1.63 -19.61
C ALA A 233 -6.74 2.25 -18.38
N LEU A 234 -6.01 2.95 -17.50
CA LEU A 234 -6.59 3.55 -16.31
C LEU A 234 -7.69 4.53 -16.68
N SER A 235 -8.85 4.32 -16.08
CA SER A 235 -10.00 5.22 -16.12
C SER A 235 -10.29 5.83 -14.75
N GLN A 236 -9.85 5.20 -13.67
CA GLN A 236 -10.04 5.71 -12.31
C GLN A 236 -8.84 5.44 -11.42
N VAL A 237 -8.38 6.50 -10.74
CA VAL A 237 -7.30 6.43 -9.75
C VAL A 237 -7.74 7.15 -8.49
N ASN A 238 -7.68 6.43 -7.37
CA ASN A 238 -7.75 7.00 -6.04
C ASN A 238 -6.44 6.71 -5.29
N CYS A 239 -5.63 7.74 -5.12
CA CYS A 239 -4.37 7.72 -4.38
C CYS A 239 -4.38 8.75 -3.23
N SER A 240 -5.56 9.14 -2.74
CA SER A 240 -5.66 10.10 -1.65
C SER A 240 -5.06 9.60 -0.35
N ASN A 241 -4.70 10.52 0.55
CA ASN A 241 -4.11 10.18 1.86
C ASN A 241 -2.85 9.32 1.72
N ASN A 242 -1.87 9.84 0.99
CA ASN A 242 -0.54 9.26 0.82
C ASN A 242 0.53 10.35 1.05
N LYS A 243 1.78 10.08 0.68
CA LYS A 243 2.91 11.02 0.80
C LYS A 243 3.48 11.39 -0.57
N LEU A 244 2.60 11.45 -1.59
CA LEU A 244 3.03 11.71 -2.97
C LEU A 244 3.49 13.16 -3.11
N THR A 245 4.70 13.35 -3.60
CA THR A 245 5.26 14.69 -3.92
C THR A 245 5.10 15.05 -5.39
N ALA A 246 4.94 14.05 -6.26
CA ALA A 246 4.64 14.17 -7.68
C ALA A 246 3.69 13.06 -8.13
N LEU A 247 2.89 13.33 -9.16
CA LEU A 247 2.00 12.35 -9.77
C LEU A 247 1.97 12.54 -11.30
N ALA A 248 2.54 11.59 -12.03
CA ALA A 248 2.57 11.61 -13.49
C ALA A 248 1.32 10.90 -14.05
N ILE A 249 0.33 11.69 -14.50
CA ILE A 249 -0.95 11.17 -14.97
C ILE A 249 -1.35 11.66 -16.38
N ASN A 250 -0.54 12.53 -16.97
CA ASN A 250 -0.76 13.13 -18.29
C ASN A 250 -0.95 12.08 -19.39
N GLY A 251 -1.82 12.39 -20.34
CA GLY A 251 -2.09 11.56 -21.52
C GLY A 251 -2.92 10.31 -21.24
N LYS A 252 -3.49 10.18 -20.03
CA LYS A 252 -4.36 9.06 -19.67
C LYS A 252 -5.83 9.39 -19.88
N ASN A 253 -6.60 8.37 -20.24
CA ASN A 253 -8.05 8.44 -20.41
C ASN A 253 -8.80 8.31 -19.07
N LEU A 254 -8.39 9.08 -18.07
CA LEU A 254 -9.04 9.08 -16.76
C LEU A 254 -10.41 9.76 -16.82
N ALA A 255 -11.40 9.16 -16.17
CA ALA A 255 -12.68 9.77 -15.82
C ALA A 255 -12.66 10.36 -14.40
N HIS A 256 -11.97 9.68 -13.46
CA HIS A 256 -11.92 10.09 -12.05
C HIS A 256 -10.49 10.08 -11.52
N LEU A 257 -10.06 11.18 -10.92
CA LEU A 257 -8.78 11.31 -10.23
C LEU A 257 -9.00 11.88 -8.83
N TYR A 258 -8.67 11.08 -7.81
CA TYR A 258 -8.67 11.49 -6.41
C TYR A 258 -7.24 11.39 -5.86
N CYS A 259 -6.65 12.54 -5.57
CA CYS A 259 -5.29 12.67 -5.06
C CYS A 259 -5.23 13.67 -3.88
N GLU A 260 -6.34 13.88 -3.17
CA GLU A 260 -6.37 14.76 -2.00
C GLU A 260 -5.49 14.25 -0.85
N ASN A 261 -5.09 15.14 0.05
CA ASN A 261 -4.24 14.83 1.20
C ASN A 261 -2.92 14.14 0.77
N ASN A 262 -2.15 14.83 -0.06
CA ASN A 262 -0.81 14.45 -0.49
C ASN A 262 0.11 15.69 -0.37
N GLU A 263 1.33 15.59 -0.87
CA GLU A 263 2.33 16.66 -0.80
C GLU A 263 2.65 17.25 -2.20
N LEU A 264 1.72 17.11 -3.16
CA LEU A 264 1.93 17.51 -4.55
C LEU A 264 2.15 19.01 -4.67
N SER A 265 3.28 19.41 -5.26
CA SER A 265 3.62 20.82 -5.54
C SER A 265 3.15 21.29 -6.92
N SER A 266 2.98 20.34 -7.83
CA SER A 266 2.44 20.55 -9.19
C SER A 266 1.57 19.36 -9.58
N LEU A 267 0.59 19.62 -10.45
CA LEU A 267 -0.27 18.61 -11.04
C LEU A 267 -0.60 19.03 -12.47
N GLU A 268 0.10 18.43 -13.41
CA GLU A 268 -0.21 18.59 -14.83
C GLU A 268 -1.36 17.65 -15.21
N LEU A 269 -2.31 18.15 -16.00
CA LEU A 269 -3.51 17.42 -16.38
C LEU A 269 -3.77 17.56 -17.88
N ASP A 270 -3.23 16.62 -18.65
CA ASP A 270 -3.61 16.36 -20.05
C ASP A 270 -4.53 15.13 -20.13
N CYS A 271 -5.74 15.28 -19.58
CA CYS A 271 -6.70 14.19 -19.41
C CYS A 271 -8.05 14.60 -20.02
N PRO A 272 -8.26 14.39 -21.34
CA PRO A 272 -9.40 14.97 -22.06
C PRO A 272 -10.76 14.46 -21.57
N LEU A 273 -10.79 13.24 -21.02
CA LEU A 273 -12.01 12.58 -20.50
C LEU A 273 -12.24 12.80 -19.00
N LEU A 274 -11.38 13.58 -18.33
CA LEU A 274 -11.46 13.74 -16.88
C LEU A 274 -12.78 14.42 -16.51
N PHE A 275 -13.61 13.71 -15.76
CA PHE A 275 -14.94 14.15 -15.34
C PHE A 275 -14.94 14.69 -13.91
N SER A 276 -14.19 14.04 -13.00
CA SER A 276 -14.07 14.48 -11.62
C SER A 276 -12.62 14.47 -11.14
N LEU A 277 -12.21 15.59 -10.54
CA LEU A 277 -10.91 15.79 -9.92
C LEU A 277 -11.09 16.16 -8.45
N ARG A 278 -10.38 15.46 -7.56
CA ARG A 278 -10.19 15.91 -6.18
C ARG A 278 -8.71 15.99 -5.87
N CYS A 279 -8.20 17.19 -5.62
CA CYS A 279 -6.79 17.49 -5.38
C CYS A 279 -6.57 18.44 -4.18
N ALA A 280 -7.59 18.61 -3.33
CA ALA A 280 -7.50 19.41 -2.10
C ALA A 280 -6.41 18.89 -1.14
N ASN A 281 -6.00 19.73 -0.20
CA ASN A 281 -4.94 19.44 0.78
C ASN A 281 -3.66 18.91 0.13
N ASN A 282 -3.17 19.65 -0.86
CA ASN A 282 -1.84 19.50 -1.45
C ASN A 282 -1.05 20.82 -1.29
N ASN A 283 0.14 20.89 -1.90
CA ASN A 283 0.98 22.08 -1.99
C ASN A 283 0.85 22.78 -3.35
N LEU A 284 -0.27 22.55 -4.07
CA LEU A 284 -0.53 23.13 -5.38
C LEU A 284 -0.75 24.64 -5.27
N VAL A 285 -0.04 25.39 -6.11
CA VAL A 285 -0.18 26.86 -6.23
C VAL A 285 -0.83 27.25 -7.55
N LYS A 286 -0.82 26.35 -8.54
CA LYS A 286 -1.40 26.54 -9.86
C LYS A 286 -2.18 25.30 -10.25
N LEU A 287 -3.32 25.49 -10.92
CA LEU A 287 -4.10 24.42 -11.52
C LEU A 287 -4.64 24.86 -12.88
N ASP A 288 -4.21 24.18 -13.94
CA ASP A 288 -4.67 24.39 -15.30
C ASP A 288 -5.54 23.22 -15.75
N LEU A 289 -6.80 23.51 -16.06
CA LEU A 289 -7.82 22.57 -16.52
C LEU A 289 -8.19 22.79 -17.99
N SER A 290 -7.46 23.63 -18.73
CA SER A 290 -7.72 23.94 -20.14
C SER A 290 -7.75 22.68 -21.03
N LYS A 291 -6.94 21.68 -20.70
CA LYS A 291 -6.86 20.38 -21.38
C LYS A 291 -7.82 19.30 -20.85
N CYS A 292 -8.72 19.66 -19.93
CA CYS A 292 -9.74 18.77 -19.37
C CYS A 292 -11.15 19.27 -19.72
N PRO A 293 -11.57 19.24 -21.02
CA PRO A 293 -12.85 19.82 -21.45
C PRO A 293 -14.08 19.15 -20.83
N CYS A 294 -13.99 17.85 -20.53
CA CYS A 294 -15.07 17.07 -19.91
C CYS A 294 -15.19 17.24 -18.39
N ILE A 295 -14.36 18.08 -17.76
CA ILE A 295 -14.38 18.26 -16.31
C ILE A 295 -15.72 18.83 -15.86
N HIS A 296 -16.35 18.10 -14.96
CA HIS A 296 -17.65 18.44 -14.39
C HIS A 296 -17.51 18.82 -12.91
N SER A 297 -16.66 18.09 -12.17
CA SER A 297 -16.47 18.30 -10.73
C SER A 297 -15.01 18.44 -10.34
N VAL A 298 -14.72 19.49 -9.57
CA VAL A 298 -13.37 19.79 -9.06
C VAL A 298 -13.45 20.15 -7.59
N LEU A 299 -12.62 19.49 -6.78
CA LEU A 299 -12.36 19.81 -5.38
C LEU A 299 -10.88 20.18 -5.20
N CYS A 300 -10.59 21.42 -4.82
CA CYS A 300 -9.22 21.93 -4.59
C CYS A 300 -9.19 23.00 -3.48
N ASP A 301 -7.98 23.29 -2.96
CA ASP A 301 -7.76 24.33 -1.93
C ASP A 301 -7.74 25.74 -2.56
N LYS A 302 -8.85 26.48 -2.51
CA LYS A 302 -8.95 27.82 -3.13
C LYS A 302 -7.92 28.79 -2.58
N ASP A 303 -7.73 28.81 -1.27
CA ASP A 303 -6.87 29.78 -0.57
C ASP A 303 -5.37 29.63 -0.92
N LYS A 304 -4.96 28.51 -1.51
CA LYS A 304 -3.55 28.25 -1.90
C LYS A 304 -3.27 28.54 -3.37
N MET A 305 -4.31 28.60 -4.21
CA MET A 305 -4.16 28.78 -5.65
C MET A 305 -3.90 30.25 -6.00
N ARG A 306 -2.75 30.53 -6.61
CA ARG A 306 -2.44 31.85 -7.19
C ARG A 306 -2.93 31.98 -8.62
N GLU A 307 -2.97 30.87 -9.35
CA GLU A 307 -3.42 30.82 -10.75
C GLU A 307 -4.37 29.63 -10.93
N PHE A 308 -5.57 29.90 -11.42
CA PHE A 308 -6.58 28.89 -11.74
C PHE A 308 -7.09 29.15 -13.15
N VAL A 309 -6.87 28.20 -14.06
CA VAL A 309 -7.31 28.31 -15.46
C VAL A 309 -8.31 27.21 -15.73
N SER A 310 -9.53 27.57 -16.13
CA SER A 310 -10.57 26.62 -16.49
C SER A 310 -11.33 27.06 -17.74
N SER A 311 -11.81 26.11 -18.53
CA SER A 311 -12.64 26.37 -19.72
C SER A 311 -14.08 26.78 -19.38
N ALA A 312 -14.48 26.73 -18.10
CA ALA A 312 -15.76 27.22 -17.62
C ALA A 312 -15.60 28.62 -17.02
N SER A 313 -16.52 29.54 -17.32
CA SER A 313 -16.55 30.87 -16.71
C SER A 313 -16.72 30.75 -15.20
N ILE A 314 -15.86 31.43 -14.44
CA ILE A 314 -15.83 31.44 -12.96
C ILE A 314 -17.22 31.76 -12.34
N GLU A 315 -18.06 32.53 -13.05
CA GLU A 315 -19.41 32.91 -12.61
C GLU A 315 -20.44 31.76 -12.55
N GLU A 316 -20.25 30.67 -13.32
CA GLU A 316 -21.10 29.46 -13.19
C GLU A 316 -20.69 28.60 -11.99
N LEU A 317 -19.50 28.87 -11.45
CA LEU A 317 -18.84 28.07 -10.42
C LEU A 317 -19.21 28.55 -8.99
N GLU A 318 -19.59 29.83 -8.81
CA GLU A 318 -19.93 30.40 -7.50
C GLU A 318 -21.38 30.14 -7.05
N LYS A 319 -22.28 29.74 -7.96
CA LYS A 319 -23.71 29.57 -7.66
C LYS A 319 -24.06 28.26 -6.91
N PHE A 320 -23.12 27.35 -6.70
CA PHE A 320 -23.40 26.01 -6.15
C PHE A 320 -22.96 25.80 -4.69
N GLU A 321 -22.16 26.72 -4.10
CA GLU A 321 -21.68 26.63 -2.71
C GLU A 321 -22.81 26.64 -1.67
N ALA A 322 -24.01 27.12 -2.00
CA ALA A 322 -25.11 27.29 -1.06
C ALA A 322 -25.93 26.01 -0.75
N THR A 323 -25.68 24.87 -1.41
CA THR A 323 -26.59 23.70 -1.34
C THR A 323 -25.97 22.40 -0.83
N ILE A 324 -24.64 22.24 -0.84
CA ILE A 324 -23.98 20.93 -0.56
C ILE A 324 -23.45 20.78 0.88
N VAL A 325 -23.35 21.85 1.66
CA VAL A 325 -22.87 21.77 3.07
C VAL A 325 -23.58 20.68 3.91
N PRO A 326 -24.88 20.37 3.71
CA PRO A 326 -25.55 19.28 4.44
C PRO A 326 -25.23 17.85 3.95
N TRP A 327 -24.79 17.65 2.70
CA TRP A 327 -24.53 16.30 2.14
C TRP A 327 -23.13 15.79 2.49
N LEU A 328 -22.12 16.67 2.48
CA LEU A 328 -20.76 16.37 2.96
C LEU A 328 -20.71 16.05 4.47
N MET A 329 -21.66 16.56 5.25
CA MET A 329 -21.81 16.22 6.67
C MET A 329 -22.51 14.87 6.90
N LYS A 330 -23.29 14.36 5.94
CA LYS A 330 -24.09 13.13 6.11
C LYS A 330 -23.31 11.85 5.80
N GLU A 331 -22.29 11.89 4.94
CA GLU A 331 -21.31 10.79 4.78
C GLU A 331 -20.38 10.65 5.99
N ARG A 332 -20.28 11.68 6.83
CA ARG A 332 -19.49 11.67 8.07
C ARG A 332 -20.08 10.75 9.15
N ASP A 333 -21.37 10.42 9.06
CA ASP A 333 -22.10 9.67 10.10
C ASP A 333 -22.38 8.19 9.76
N SER A 334 -21.94 7.68 8.60
CA SER A 334 -22.23 6.28 8.17
C SER A 334 -21.03 5.33 8.12
N HIS A 335 -19.83 5.80 8.47
CA HIS A 335 -18.65 4.96 8.65
C HIS A 335 -18.03 5.24 10.02
N GLN A 336 -18.48 4.48 11.03
CA GLN A 336 -17.75 4.37 12.28
C GLN A 336 -16.35 3.79 11.98
N ASP A 337 -15.35 4.42 12.59
CA ASP A 337 -13.91 4.18 12.52
C ASP A 337 -13.11 4.84 11.38
N ILE A 338 -13.53 6.03 10.93
CA ILE A 338 -12.59 7.02 10.40
C ILE A 338 -11.93 7.72 11.59
N ALA A 339 -10.63 7.50 11.79
CA ALA A 339 -9.82 8.27 12.73
C ALA A 339 -10.00 9.78 12.45
N THR A 340 -10.69 10.44 13.37
CA THR A 340 -10.97 11.86 13.36
C THR A 340 -9.72 12.61 13.83
N VAL A 341 -9.14 13.45 12.97
CA VAL A 341 -8.21 14.52 13.38
C VAL A 341 -8.63 15.80 12.64
N PRO A 342 -8.75 16.95 13.34
CA PRO A 342 -9.66 18.03 12.98
C PRO A 342 -9.21 18.86 11.79
N SER A 343 -10.18 19.38 11.04
CA SER A 343 -10.00 20.50 10.10
C SER A 343 -9.54 21.75 10.87
N LYS A 344 -8.23 21.84 11.14
CA LYS A 344 -7.59 23.09 11.56
C LYS A 344 -7.51 24.01 10.35
N SER A 345 -8.62 24.60 9.98
CA SER A 345 -8.79 25.86 9.25
C SER A 345 -10.17 25.84 8.62
N GLY A 346 -10.92 26.94 8.78
CA GLY A 346 -12.15 27.18 8.02
C GLY A 346 -11.83 27.43 6.54
N ARG A 347 -11.24 26.45 5.86
CA ARG A 347 -10.90 26.51 4.44
C ARG A 347 -12.16 26.32 3.61
N GLN A 348 -12.34 27.19 2.64
CA GLN A 348 -13.41 27.11 1.66
C GLN A 348 -13.04 26.04 0.62
N TYR A 349 -13.86 24.99 0.54
CA TYR A 349 -13.74 23.95 -0.47
C TYR A 349 -14.65 24.30 -1.64
N PHE A 350 -14.09 24.22 -2.85
CA PHE A 350 -14.88 24.39 -4.06
C PHE A 350 -15.42 23.05 -4.54
N SER A 351 -16.68 23.01 -4.98
CA SER A 351 -17.25 21.88 -5.71
C SER A 351 -17.95 22.42 -6.94
N VAL A 352 -17.31 22.28 -8.09
CA VAL A 352 -17.95 22.61 -9.37
C VAL A 352 -18.91 21.48 -9.77
N MET A 353 -20.06 21.80 -10.34
CA MET A 353 -20.90 20.87 -11.10
C MET A 353 -21.38 21.57 -12.38
N LYS A 354 -20.95 21.14 -13.56
CA LYS A 354 -21.53 21.61 -14.83
C LYS A 354 -22.92 20.97 -15.06
N ARG A 355 -24.02 21.68 -14.78
CA ARG A 355 -25.38 21.16 -15.08
C ARG A 355 -25.49 20.73 -16.56
N HIS A 356 -25.94 19.49 -16.81
CA HIS A 356 -26.46 19.10 -18.11
C HIS A 356 -27.79 19.84 -18.35
N LYS A 357 -27.90 20.49 -19.51
CA LYS A 357 -29.18 20.86 -20.12
C LYS A 357 -29.34 20.08 -21.41
#